data_AF-A0A3N4KIC2-F1
#
_entry.id   AF-A0A3N4KIC2-F1
#
_cell.length_a   1.000
_cell.length_b   1.000
_cell.length_c   1.000
_cell.angle_alpha   90.00
_cell.angle_beta   90.00
_cell.angle_gamma   90.00
#
_symmetry.space_group_name_H-M   'P 1'
#
loop_
_entity.id
_entity.type
_entity.pdbx_description
1 polymer ?
#
loop_
_entity_poly.entity_id
_entity_poly.type
_entity_poly.pdbx_seq_one_letter_code
_entity_poly.pdbx_strand_id
1 'polypeptide(L)'
;MSGVAAQVGKSALAKGAKRDPELYILMAVMSGAFGLAGFYFGRKPTSATSEESRINVAKNSMPWQGEGDGTTARENFKYKYHPGGDARNPPKDAPSALHSVIIPNVNLPKELHEKYNKWGKDGY
;
A
#
# COMPACT_ATOMS: atom_id res chain seq x y z
N MET A 1 40.12 14.82 4.86
CA MET A 1 40.56 15.32 3.53
C MET A 1 39.43 15.89 2.65
N SER A 2 38.17 16.02 3.11
CA SER A 2 37.05 16.49 2.27
C SER A 2 36.97 18.01 2.03
N GLY A 3 37.54 18.82 2.93
CA GLY A 3 37.43 20.29 2.86
C GLY A 3 38.18 20.93 1.68
N VAL A 4 39.36 20.40 1.34
CA VAL A 4 40.19 20.95 0.25
C VAL A 4 39.55 20.71 -1.11
N ALA A 5 38.99 19.51 -1.34
CA ALA A 5 38.29 19.19 -2.59
C ALA A 5 37.03 20.06 -2.79
N ALA A 6 36.27 20.31 -1.73
CA ALA A 6 35.11 21.19 -1.78
C ALA A 6 35.50 22.65 -2.07
N GLN A 7 36.63 23.12 -1.53
CA GLN A 7 37.14 24.47 -1.77
C GLN A 7 37.70 24.65 -3.19
N VAL A 8 38.39 23.63 -3.72
CA VAL A 8 38.85 23.59 -5.12
C VAL A 8 37.66 23.59 -6.09
N GLY A 9 36.61 22.79 -5.80
CA GLY A 9 35.39 22.76 -6.61
C GLY A 9 34.66 24.11 -6.65
N LYS A 10 34.52 24.80 -5.50
CA LYS A 10 33.95 26.16 -5.43
C LYS A 10 34.75 27.18 -6.24
N SER A 11 36.07 27.07 -6.19
CA SER A 11 36.98 27.98 -6.89
C SER A 11 36.92 27.80 -8.41
N ALA A 12 36.80 26.55 -8.87
CA ALA A 12 36.60 26.20 -10.27
C ALA A 12 35.23 26.66 -10.79
N LEU A 13 34.16 26.45 -10.02
CA LEU A 13 32.81 26.92 -10.34
C LEU A 13 32.74 28.44 -10.44
N ALA A 14 33.35 29.16 -9.50
CA ALA A 14 33.39 30.62 -9.51
C ALA A 14 34.18 31.16 -10.71
N LYS A 15 35.25 30.48 -11.14
CA LYS A 15 36.04 30.84 -12.31
C LYS A 15 35.27 30.56 -13.62
N GLY A 16 34.50 29.48 -13.67
CA GLY A 16 33.60 29.16 -14.79
C GLY A 16 32.44 30.15 -14.91
N ALA A 17 31.76 30.46 -13.81
CA ALA A 17 30.64 31.40 -13.82
C ALA A 17 31.05 32.84 -14.17
N LYS A 18 32.27 33.27 -13.80
CA LYS A 18 32.82 34.58 -14.21
C LYS A 18 33.17 34.66 -15.69
N ARG A 19 33.45 33.53 -16.34
CA ARG A 19 33.82 33.47 -17.75
C ARG A 19 32.58 33.53 -18.63
N ASP A 20 31.53 32.82 -18.23
CA ASP A 20 30.27 32.71 -18.97
C ASP A 20 29.11 33.19 -18.09
N PRO A 21 28.66 34.45 -18.23
CA PRO A 21 27.64 35.05 -17.35
C PRO A 21 26.28 34.35 -17.44
N GLU A 22 26.01 33.60 -18.52
CA GLU A 22 24.82 32.77 -18.69
C GLU A 22 24.71 31.65 -17.64
N LEU A 23 25.85 31.22 -17.07
CA LEU A 23 25.88 30.19 -16.03
C LEU A 23 25.17 30.64 -14.74
N TYR A 24 25.13 31.96 -14.46
CA TYR A 24 24.36 32.50 -13.33
C TYR A 24 22.85 32.35 -13.53
N ILE A 25 22.38 32.53 -14.77
CA ILE A 25 20.97 32.35 -15.12
C ILE A 25 20.60 30.86 -14.99
N LEU A 26 21.44 29.98 -15.52
CA LEU A 26 21.24 28.53 -15.40
C LEU A 26 21.19 28.09 -13.92
N MET A 27 22.12 28.60 -13.09
CA MET A 27 22.14 28.33 -11.66
C MET A 27 20.85 28.81 -10.98
N ALA A 28 20.36 30.02 -11.29
CA ALA A 28 19.13 30.55 -10.73
C ALA A 28 17.91 29.68 -11.07
N VAL A 29 17.79 29.23 -12.33
CA VAL A 29 16.68 28.37 -12.78
C VAL A 29 16.75 27.00 -12.10
N MET A 30 17.94 26.39 -12.03
CA MET A 30 18.12 25.10 -11.36
C MET A 30 17.81 25.20 -9.86
N SER A 31 18.34 26.22 -9.16
CA SER A 31 18.03 26.45 -7.75
C SER A 31 16.54 26.68 -7.52
N GLY A 32 15.86 27.43 -8.40
CA GLY A 32 14.41 27.62 -8.34
C GLY A 32 13.62 26.33 -8.53
N ALA A 33 13.97 25.53 -9.55
CA ALA A 33 13.31 24.26 -9.84
C ALA A 33 13.47 23.24 -8.69
N PHE A 34 14.69 23.05 -8.20
CA PHE A 34 14.95 22.14 -7.08
C PHE A 34 14.36 22.66 -5.75
N GLY A 35 14.34 23.98 -5.53
CA GLY A 35 13.70 24.59 -4.38
C GLY A 35 12.17 24.38 -4.38
N LEU A 36 11.52 24.61 -5.51
CA LEU A 36 10.08 24.37 -5.66
C LEU A 36 9.72 22.89 -5.55
N ALA A 37 10.48 22.01 -6.20
CA ALA A 37 10.27 20.57 -6.09
C ALA A 37 10.48 20.10 -4.64
N GLY A 38 11.56 20.56 -3.98
CA GLY A 38 11.83 20.25 -2.57
C GLY A 38 10.75 20.76 -1.63
N PHE A 39 10.26 21.99 -1.83
CA PHE A 39 9.15 22.55 -1.06
C PHE A 39 7.84 21.78 -1.28
N TYR A 40 7.55 21.40 -2.53
CA TYR A 40 6.36 20.63 -2.88
C TYR A 40 6.40 19.24 -2.26
N PHE A 41 7.53 18.53 -2.37
CA PHE A 41 7.73 17.22 -1.74
C PHE A 41 7.81 17.29 -0.21
N GLY A 42 8.32 18.39 0.37
CA GLY A 42 8.31 18.60 1.82
C GLY A 42 6.91 18.86 2.38
N ARG A 43 6.06 19.61 1.65
CA ARG A 43 4.65 19.84 2.03
C ARG A 43 3.76 18.64 1.77
N LYS A 44 4.06 17.86 0.74
CA LYS A 44 3.37 16.61 0.39
C LYS A 44 4.36 15.46 0.46
N PRO A 45 4.76 15.04 1.68
CA PRO A 45 5.68 13.93 1.87
C PRO A 45 5.01 12.68 1.30
N THR A 46 5.37 12.34 0.05
CA THR A 46 5.03 11.09 -0.65
C THR A 46 3.76 10.42 -0.11
N SER A 47 2.63 11.14 -0.12
CA SER A 47 1.35 10.50 0.13
C SER A 47 1.24 9.46 -0.96
N ALA A 48 1.20 8.19 -0.56
CA ALA A 48 1.17 7.06 -1.46
C ALA A 48 0.20 7.38 -2.60
N THR A 49 0.65 7.10 -3.82
CA THR A 49 -0.16 7.09 -5.04
C THR A 49 -1.64 6.85 -4.71
N SER A 50 -2.51 7.69 -5.27
CA SER A 50 -3.95 7.86 -4.98
C SER A 50 -4.80 6.58 -4.87
N GLU A 51 -4.23 5.42 -5.13
CA GLU A 51 -4.81 4.09 -4.94
C GLU A 51 -5.04 3.72 -3.47
N GLU A 52 -4.21 4.16 -2.51
CA GLU A 52 -4.41 3.81 -1.09
C GLU A 52 -5.66 4.51 -0.50
N SER A 53 -5.96 5.73 -0.95
CA SER A 53 -7.19 6.45 -0.55
C SER A 53 -8.49 5.80 -1.05
N ARG A 54 -8.40 4.92 -2.06
CA ARG A 54 -9.56 4.18 -2.58
C ARG A 54 -9.87 2.94 -1.73
N ILE A 55 -8.93 2.50 -0.91
CA ILE A 55 -9.13 1.35 -0.03
C ILE A 55 -9.66 1.89 1.29
N ASN A 56 -10.98 2.03 1.37
CA ASN A 56 -11.66 2.34 2.63
C ASN A 56 -11.67 1.10 3.54
N VAL A 57 -10.49 0.77 4.05
CA VAL A 57 -10.31 -0.14 5.18
C VAL A 57 -10.99 0.52 6.37
N ALA A 58 -11.86 -0.20 7.06
CA ALA A 58 -12.56 0.36 8.20
C ALA A 58 -11.56 0.70 9.31
N LYS A 59 -11.77 1.83 10.01
CA LYS A 59 -10.92 2.23 11.14
C LYS A 59 -10.95 1.12 12.21
N ASN A 60 -9.79 0.77 12.76
CA ASN A 60 -9.63 -0.31 13.75
C ASN A 60 -10.07 -1.70 13.28
N SER A 61 -10.11 -1.94 11.96
CA SER A 61 -10.43 -3.26 11.39
C SER A 61 -9.22 -4.16 11.16
N MET A 62 -8.03 -3.70 11.55
CA MET A 62 -6.84 -4.51 11.47
C MET A 62 -6.93 -5.64 12.50
N PRO A 63 -6.62 -6.89 12.13
CA PRO A 63 -6.77 -8.06 12.99
C PRO A 63 -5.98 -7.99 14.32
N TRP A 64 -4.92 -7.20 14.36
CA TRP A 64 -4.08 -6.98 15.56
C TRP A 64 -4.51 -5.78 16.41
N GLN A 65 -5.49 -4.99 15.96
CA GLN A 65 -6.00 -3.82 16.69
C GLN A 65 -7.25 -4.13 17.51
N GLY A 66 -7.94 -5.23 17.25
CA GLY A 66 -9.10 -5.68 18.03
C GLY A 66 -8.69 -6.45 19.28
N GLU A 67 -9.46 -6.30 20.36
CA GLU A 67 -9.44 -7.22 21.50
C GLU A 67 -10.01 -8.58 21.04
N GLY A 68 -9.16 -9.39 20.43
CA GLY A 68 -9.50 -10.78 20.12
C GLY A 68 -9.48 -11.58 21.42
N ASP A 69 -10.65 -12.04 21.86
CA ASP A 69 -10.73 -13.11 22.86
C ASP A 69 -9.98 -14.33 22.29
N GLY A 70 -8.87 -14.68 22.92
CA GLY A 70 -7.77 -15.46 22.37
C GLY A 70 -8.04 -16.96 22.25
N THR A 71 -9.25 -17.37 21.86
CA THR A 71 -9.69 -18.76 21.97
C THR A 71 -9.92 -19.48 20.63
N THR A 72 -10.03 -18.78 19.49
CA THR A 72 -10.07 -19.44 18.16
C THR A 72 -9.18 -18.73 17.14
N ALA A 73 -7.97 -19.27 16.92
CA ALA A 73 -6.92 -18.70 16.07
C ALA A 73 -7.28 -18.54 14.57
N ARG A 74 -8.51 -18.86 14.15
CA ARG A 74 -8.91 -18.95 12.74
C ARG A 74 -10.12 -18.10 12.36
N GLU A 75 -10.93 -17.65 13.33
CA GLU A 75 -12.25 -17.09 13.00
C GLU A 75 -12.27 -15.56 12.97
N ASN A 76 -11.45 -14.90 13.79
CA ASN A 76 -11.55 -13.46 14.05
C ASN A 76 -10.50 -12.57 13.35
N PHE A 77 -9.69 -13.13 12.43
CA PHE A 77 -8.61 -12.37 11.77
C PHE A 77 -8.96 -11.83 10.38
N LYS A 78 -10.25 -11.71 10.06
CA LYS A 78 -10.70 -11.14 8.78
C LYS A 78 -10.60 -9.62 8.83
N TYR A 79 -9.99 -9.01 7.81
CA TYR A 79 -10.04 -7.56 7.63
C TYR A 79 -11.48 -7.12 7.32
N LYS A 80 -11.85 -5.89 7.72
CA LYS A 80 -13.16 -5.29 7.41
C LYS A 80 -13.01 -4.15 6.42
N TYR A 81 -13.96 -4.04 5.50
CA TYR A 81 -13.96 -3.02 4.46
C TYR A 81 -15.33 -2.36 4.36
N HIS A 82 -15.34 -1.12 3.85
CA HIS A 82 -16.57 -0.43 3.51
C HIS A 82 -17.03 -0.82 2.09
N PRO A 83 -18.24 -1.42 1.93
CA PRO A 83 -18.76 -1.76 0.60
C PRO A 83 -18.81 -0.55 -0.33
N GLY A 84 -18.34 -0.73 -1.57
CA GLY A 84 -18.29 0.34 -2.58
C GLY A 84 -17.28 1.45 -2.28
N GLY A 85 -16.45 1.31 -1.24
CA GLY A 85 -15.54 2.37 -0.82
C GLY A 85 -16.28 3.60 -0.27
N ASP A 86 -17.47 3.45 0.32
CA ASP A 86 -18.16 4.54 1.00
C ASP A 86 -18.07 4.36 2.52
N ALA A 87 -17.36 5.27 3.20
CA ALA A 87 -17.16 5.24 4.65
C ALA A 87 -18.45 5.37 5.48
N ARG A 88 -19.57 5.74 4.84
CA ARG A 88 -20.90 5.79 5.49
C ARG A 88 -21.56 4.42 5.61
N ASN A 89 -21.16 3.46 4.77
CA ASN A 89 -21.71 2.11 4.81
C ASN A 89 -21.15 1.34 6.02
N PRO A 90 -21.95 0.44 6.64
CA PRO A 90 -21.44 -0.39 7.72
C PRO A 90 -20.28 -1.28 7.22
N PRO A 91 -19.19 -1.43 8.01
CA PRO A 91 -18.07 -2.31 7.67
C PRO A 91 -18.53 -3.76 7.49
N LYS A 92 -18.05 -4.42 6.44
CA LYS A 92 -18.31 -5.83 6.16
C LYS A 92 -17.02 -6.64 6.26
N ASP A 93 -17.11 -7.86 6.78
CA ASP A 93 -15.97 -8.77 6.83
C ASP A 93 -15.56 -9.24 5.43
N ALA A 94 -14.25 -9.37 5.23
CA ALA A 94 -13.70 -9.94 4.01
C ALA A 94 -14.21 -11.38 3.81
N PRO A 95 -14.45 -11.80 2.55
CA PRO A 95 -14.74 -13.20 2.26
C PRO A 95 -13.57 -14.10 2.72
N SER A 96 -13.88 -15.35 3.07
CA SER A 96 -12.86 -16.34 3.42
C SER A 96 -11.88 -16.53 2.26
N ALA A 97 -10.59 -16.70 2.57
CA ALA A 97 -9.57 -17.02 1.57
C ALA A 97 -9.82 -18.38 0.86
N LEU A 98 -10.64 -19.25 1.47
CA LEU A 98 -11.06 -20.51 0.89
C LEU A 98 -12.51 -20.40 0.44
N HIS A 99 -12.73 -20.50 -0.88
CA HIS A 99 -14.06 -20.53 -1.49
C HIS A 99 -14.49 -21.99 -1.68
N SER A 100 -15.51 -22.43 -0.95
CA SER A 100 -16.19 -23.71 -1.19
C SER A 100 -17.56 -23.45 -1.81
N VAL A 101 -17.82 -24.05 -2.97
CA VAL A 101 -19.15 -24.05 -3.60
C VAL A 101 -19.75 -25.43 -3.41
N ILE A 102 -20.91 -25.49 -2.76
CA ILE A 102 -21.70 -26.70 -2.64
C ILE A 102 -22.65 -26.72 -3.83
N ILE A 103 -22.52 -27.71 -4.70
CA ILE A 103 -23.43 -27.91 -5.83
C ILE A 103 -24.46 -28.95 -5.41
N PRO A 104 -25.74 -28.57 -5.21
CA PRO A 104 -26.79 -29.53 -4.88
C PRO A 104 -27.15 -30.35 -6.13
N ASN A 105 -27.57 -31.60 -5.93
CA ASN A 105 -28.18 -32.47 -6.94
C ASN A 105 -27.30 -32.71 -8.18
N VAL A 106 -26.20 -33.43 -7.99
CA VAL A 106 -25.30 -33.83 -9.07
C VAL A 106 -25.50 -35.31 -9.42
N ASN A 107 -25.63 -35.62 -10.72
CA ASN A 107 -25.66 -37.01 -11.21
C ASN A 107 -24.21 -37.53 -11.34
N LEU A 108 -23.59 -37.90 -10.21
CA LEU A 108 -22.27 -38.54 -10.20
C LEU A 108 -22.40 -40.06 -10.01
N PRO A 109 -21.52 -40.86 -10.64
CA PRO A 109 -21.32 -42.26 -10.28
C PRO A 109 -21.04 -42.42 -8.79
N LYS A 110 -21.55 -43.51 -8.19
CA LYS A 110 -21.50 -43.76 -6.74
C LYS A 110 -20.10 -43.65 -6.15
N GLU A 111 -19.09 -44.14 -6.86
CA GLU A 111 -17.68 -44.08 -6.45
C GLU A 111 -17.17 -42.64 -6.28
N LEU A 112 -17.51 -41.74 -7.20
CA LEU A 112 -17.11 -40.34 -7.14
C LEU A 112 -17.94 -39.56 -6.11
N HIS A 113 -19.22 -39.90 -5.98
CA HIS A 113 -20.09 -39.32 -4.97
C HIS A 113 -19.53 -39.61 -3.57
N GLU A 114 -19.20 -40.86 -3.24
CA GLU A 114 -18.65 -41.20 -1.93
C GLU A 114 -17.26 -40.58 -1.69
N LYS A 115 -16.42 -40.46 -2.73
CA LYS A 115 -15.07 -39.87 -2.60
C LYS A 115 -15.10 -38.37 -2.32
N TYR A 116 -15.95 -37.62 -3.03
CA TYR A 116 -15.97 -36.15 -2.96
C TYR A 116 -17.08 -35.58 -2.07
N ASN A 117 -18.04 -36.40 -1.62
CA ASN A 117 -19.04 -35.97 -0.65
C ASN A 117 -18.38 -35.76 0.73
N LYS A 118 -18.56 -34.54 1.23
CA LYS A 118 -18.11 -34.09 2.55
C LYS A 118 -19.24 -34.12 3.60
N TRP A 119 -20.49 -34.28 3.17
CA TRP A 119 -21.66 -34.29 4.04
C TRP A 119 -21.86 -35.69 4.65
N GLY A 120 -21.98 -35.76 5.99
CA GLY A 120 -22.26 -36.99 6.72
C GLY A 120 -21.05 -37.87 7.06
N LYS A 121 -19.83 -37.32 7.06
CA LYS A 121 -18.61 -38.00 7.52
C LYS A 121 -18.08 -37.32 8.78
N ASP A 122 -17.65 -38.11 9.77
CA ASP A 122 -17.13 -37.57 11.02
C ASP A 122 -15.83 -36.76 10.80
N GLY A 123 -15.83 -35.51 11.25
CA GLY A 123 -14.66 -34.62 11.22
C GLY A 123 -14.67 -33.49 10.15
N TYR A 124 -15.82 -33.20 9.53
CA TYR A 124 -16.05 -32.00 8.70
C TYR A 124 -17.30 -31.23 9.14
#